data_AF-A0A7V0XHP2-F1
#
_entry.id   AF-A0A7V0XHP2-F1
#
_cell.length_a   1.000
_cell.length_b   1.000
_cell.length_c   1.000
_cell.angle_alpha   90.00
_cell.angle_beta   90.00
_cell.angle_gamma   90.00
#
_symmetry.space_group_name_H-M   'P 1'
#
loop_
_entity.id
_entity.type
_entity.pdbx_description
1 polymer ?
#
loop_
_entity_poly.entity_id
_entity_poly.type
_entity_poly.pdbx_seq_one_letter_code
_entity_poly.pdbx_strand_id
1 'polypeptide(L)'
;MYYRLSKVKWEAIKKRRIDEARQMAVDLYTRGEARYNANDLAGALQFWIQALQSLENYYHEALEAEIDGKKDFLVNKLMAEIQGILQEISLKPLSSPTAATVGKSVEGVAVQVTDLSGAPVSQIGLTVTVQRGKIDLIEKISANRMGLAIIPV
;
A
#
# COMPACT_ATOMS: atom_id res chain seq x y z
N MET A 1 -9.04 -7.44 48.58
CA MET A 1 -8.75 -6.07 48.05
C MET A 1 -7.66 -6.04 46.95
N TYR A 2 -6.83 -7.07 46.80
CA TYR A 2 -5.75 -7.15 45.78
C TYR A 2 -6.20 -7.23 44.31
N TYR A 3 -7.36 -7.84 44.04
CA TYR A 3 -7.85 -8.05 42.66
C TYR A 3 -8.19 -6.73 41.92
N ARG A 4 -8.74 -5.74 42.64
CA ARG A 4 -9.13 -4.45 42.05
C ARG A 4 -7.92 -3.61 41.63
N LEU A 5 -6.86 -3.57 42.45
CA LEU A 5 -5.64 -2.82 42.13
C LEU A 5 -4.89 -3.44 40.94
N SER A 6 -4.88 -4.77 40.83
CA SER A 6 -4.30 -5.49 39.69
C SER A 6 -5.06 -5.19 38.38
N LYS A 7 -6.39 -5.15 38.44
CA LYS A 7 -7.24 -4.84 37.28
C LYS A 7 -7.02 -3.42 36.77
N VAL A 8 -6.95 -2.43 37.67
CA VAL A 8 -6.67 -1.03 37.33
C VAL A 8 -5.30 -0.87 36.67
N LYS A 9 -4.26 -1.54 37.19
CA LYS A 9 -2.91 -1.52 36.57
C LYS A 9 -2.91 -2.14 35.17
N TRP A 10 -3.64 -3.24 34.99
CA TRP A 10 -3.74 -3.91 33.70
C TRP A 10 -4.47 -3.05 32.66
N GLU A 11 -5.58 -2.42 33.03
CA GLU A 11 -6.33 -1.50 32.17
C GLU A 11 -5.46 -0.28 31.76
N ALA A 12 -4.67 0.27 32.69
CA ALA A 12 -3.76 1.37 32.40
C ALA A 12 -2.66 0.97 31.40
N ILE A 13 -2.07 -0.23 31.54
CA ILE A 13 -1.06 -0.74 30.59
C ILE A 13 -1.70 -0.99 29.22
N LYS A 14 -2.90 -1.58 29.18
CA LYS A 14 -3.65 -1.80 27.93
C LYS A 14 -3.89 -0.47 27.22
N LYS A 15 -4.43 0.53 27.95
CA LYS A 15 -4.72 1.86 27.40
C LYS A 15 -3.45 2.53 26.86
N ARG A 16 -2.35 2.48 27.62
CA ARG A 16 -1.06 3.04 27.18
C ARG A 16 -0.57 2.41 25.87
N ARG A 17 -0.65 1.09 25.73
CA ARG A 17 -0.23 0.40 24.49
C ARG A 17 -1.09 0.79 23.29
N ILE A 18 -2.40 0.95 23.50
CA ILE A 18 -3.33 1.44 22.47
C ILE A 18 -2.97 2.88 22.08
N ASP A 19 -2.73 3.75 23.05
CA ASP A 19 -2.36 5.15 22.81
C ASP A 19 -1.02 5.26 22.05
N GLU A 20 -0.02 4.45 22.41
CA GLU A 20 1.28 4.38 21.73
C GLU A 20 1.13 3.89 20.27
N ALA A 21 0.35 2.83 20.04
CA ALA A 21 0.07 2.33 18.69
C ALA A 21 -0.69 3.36 17.84
N ARG A 22 -1.70 4.03 18.42
CA ARG A 22 -2.42 5.12 17.75
C ARG A 22 -1.48 6.25 17.37
N GLN A 23 -0.62 6.69 18.27
CA GLN A 23 0.32 7.77 18.00
C GLN A 23 1.30 7.41 16.87
N MET A 24 1.80 6.18 16.87
CA MET A 24 2.66 5.67 15.79
C MET A 24 1.93 5.65 14.44
N ALA A 25 0.69 5.17 14.41
CA ALA A 25 -0.10 5.14 13.19
C ALA A 25 -0.42 6.54 12.67
N VAL A 26 -0.64 7.52 13.53
CA VAL A 26 -0.82 8.93 13.13
C VAL A 26 0.47 9.51 12.54
N ASP A 27 1.64 9.26 13.15
CA ASP A 27 2.92 9.71 12.57
C ASP A 27 3.16 9.11 11.17
N LEU A 28 2.92 7.80 11.03
CA LEU A 28 3.03 7.12 9.74
C LEU A 28 2.01 7.67 8.73
N TYR A 29 0.78 7.96 9.15
CA TYR A 29 -0.23 8.60 8.30
C TYR A 29 0.26 9.95 7.76
N THR A 30 0.74 10.84 8.64
CA THR A 30 1.24 12.17 8.25
C THR A 30 2.44 12.08 7.32
N ARG A 31 3.34 11.11 7.54
CA ARG A 31 4.46 10.85 6.64
C ARG A 31 4.00 10.34 5.27
N GLY A 32 2.97 9.50 5.24
CA GLY A 32 2.34 9.04 4.00
C GLY A 32 1.67 10.18 3.24
N GLU A 33 0.97 11.06 3.94
CA GLU A 33 0.37 12.27 3.36
C GLU A 33 1.42 13.20 2.75
N ALA A 34 2.54 13.42 3.43
CA ALA A 34 3.65 14.20 2.89
C ALA A 34 4.23 13.59 1.60
N ARG A 35 4.27 12.25 1.49
CA ARG A 35 4.68 11.54 0.27
C ARG A 35 3.64 11.66 -0.83
N TYR A 36 2.36 11.52 -0.51
CA TYR A 36 1.27 11.69 -1.43
C TYR A 36 1.27 13.10 -2.05
N ASN A 37 1.42 14.13 -1.23
CA ASN A 37 1.54 15.52 -1.67
C ASN A 37 2.80 15.79 -2.52
N ALA A 38 3.83 14.95 -2.39
CA ALA A 38 5.03 14.97 -3.23
C ALA A 38 4.91 14.12 -4.52
N ASN A 39 3.71 13.60 -4.83
CA ASN A 39 3.42 12.67 -5.92
C ASN A 39 4.17 11.33 -5.83
N ASP A 40 4.64 10.97 -4.63
CA ASP A 40 5.28 9.68 -4.32
C ASP A 40 4.22 8.70 -3.82
N LEU A 41 3.38 8.21 -4.74
CA LEU A 41 2.25 7.32 -4.43
C LEU A 41 2.70 5.99 -3.80
N ALA A 42 3.81 5.42 -4.26
CA ALA A 42 4.35 4.19 -3.70
C ALA A 42 4.83 4.40 -2.24
N GLY A 43 5.52 5.52 -1.98
CA GLY A 43 5.93 5.89 -0.64
C GLY A 43 4.73 6.16 0.29
N ALA A 44 3.70 6.83 -0.20
CA ALA A 44 2.46 7.07 0.54
C ALA A 44 1.78 5.75 0.94
N LEU A 45 1.59 4.85 -0.04
CA LEU A 45 1.01 3.53 0.17
C LEU A 45 1.81 2.73 1.21
N GLN A 46 3.15 2.76 1.13
CA GLN A 46 4.01 2.08 2.09
C GLN A 46 3.79 2.56 3.52
N PHE A 47 3.74 3.88 3.74
CA PHE A 47 3.53 4.45 5.08
C PHE A 47 2.14 4.13 5.62
N TRP A 48 1.10 4.22 4.80
CA TRP A 48 -0.27 3.92 5.24
C TRP A 48 -0.48 2.43 5.54
N ILE A 49 0.14 1.52 4.77
CA ILE A 49 0.13 0.09 5.09
C ILE A 49 0.86 -0.17 6.42
N GLN A 50 2.01 0.47 6.66
CA GLN A 50 2.72 0.35 7.94
C GLN A 50 1.88 0.89 9.12
N ALA A 51 1.15 1.99 8.90
CA ALA A 51 0.23 2.53 9.90
C ALA A 51 -0.86 1.52 10.24
N LEU A 52 -1.48 0.87 9.24
CA LEU A 52 -2.45 -0.20 9.48
C LEU A 52 -1.84 -1.37 10.25
N GLN A 53 -0.66 -1.84 9.86
CA GLN A 53 0.04 -2.94 10.54
C GLN A 53 0.31 -2.63 12.03
N SER A 54 0.66 -1.39 12.37
CA SER A 54 0.86 -1.00 13.78
C SER A 54 -0.41 -1.08 14.64
N LEU A 55 -1.59 -1.09 14.00
CA LEU A 55 -2.90 -1.13 14.65
C LEU A 55 -3.53 -2.54 14.63
N GLU A 56 -2.91 -3.54 14.02
CA GLU A 56 -3.47 -4.87 13.76
C GLU A 56 -4.05 -5.52 15.03
N ASN A 57 -3.32 -5.41 16.15
CA ASN A 57 -3.74 -5.96 17.45
C ASN A 57 -4.93 -5.22 18.09
N TYR A 58 -5.33 -4.07 17.56
CA TYR A 58 -6.29 -3.14 18.14
C TYR A 58 -7.43 -2.76 17.19
N TYR A 59 -7.61 -3.44 16.05
CA TYR A 59 -8.70 -3.17 15.10
C TYR A 59 -10.12 -3.28 15.70
N HIS A 60 -10.27 -4.00 16.82
CA HIS A 60 -11.54 -4.13 17.53
C HIS A 60 -11.82 -2.97 18.51
N GLU A 61 -10.84 -2.09 18.73
CA GLU A 61 -10.98 -0.92 19.59
C GLU A 61 -11.41 0.30 18.76
N ALA A 62 -12.11 1.24 19.38
CA ALA A 62 -12.44 2.52 18.76
C ALA A 62 -11.19 3.43 18.69
N LEU A 63 -10.44 3.32 17.61
CA LEU A 63 -9.21 4.07 17.38
C LEU A 63 -9.51 5.45 16.75
N GLU A 64 -10.14 6.33 17.53
CA GLU A 64 -10.36 7.72 17.13
C GLU A 64 -9.07 8.53 17.20
N ALA A 65 -8.80 9.29 16.13
CA ALA A 65 -7.72 10.27 16.06
C ALA A 65 -8.25 11.58 15.45
N GLU A 66 -7.60 12.69 15.79
CA GLU A 66 -7.83 13.96 15.11
C GLU A 66 -6.94 13.98 13.86
N ILE A 67 -7.59 13.95 12.69
CA ILE A 67 -6.96 13.94 11.37
C ILE A 67 -7.61 15.08 10.59
N ASP A 68 -6.79 15.97 10.01
CA ASP A 68 -7.27 17.14 9.24
C ASP A 68 -8.26 18.03 10.01
N GLY A 69 -8.07 18.15 11.33
CA GLY A 69 -8.94 18.93 12.23
C GLY A 69 -10.32 18.31 12.49
N LYS A 70 -10.51 17.03 12.13
CA LYS A 70 -11.74 16.27 12.39
C LYS A 70 -11.42 15.00 13.17
N LYS A 71 -12.34 14.60 14.04
CA LYS A 71 -12.28 13.27 14.65
C LYS A 71 -12.73 12.23 13.64
N ASP A 72 -11.87 11.25 13.37
CA ASP A 72 -12.18 10.13 12.50
C ASP A 72 -11.59 8.83 13.06
N PHE A 73 -12.10 7.69 12.57
CA PHE A 73 -11.57 6.37 12.87
C PHE A 73 -10.36 6.09 11.99
N LEU A 74 -9.20 5.99 12.62
CA LEU A 74 -7.89 5.92 11.94
C LEU A 74 -7.80 4.76 10.94
N VAL A 75 -8.36 3.59 11.29
CA VAL A 75 -8.37 2.41 10.41
C VAL A 75 -9.19 2.67 9.14
N ASN A 76 -10.39 3.25 9.28
CA ASN A 76 -11.26 3.53 8.14
C ASN A 76 -10.63 4.57 7.22
N LYS A 77 -10.05 5.62 7.80
CA LYS A 77 -9.33 6.65 7.05
C LYS A 77 -8.15 6.05 6.28
N LEU A 78 -7.28 5.27 6.91
CA LEU A 78 -6.15 4.62 6.25
C LEU A 78 -6.59 3.70 5.10
N MET A 79 -7.65 2.91 5.30
CA MET A 79 -8.19 2.04 4.25
C MET A 79 -8.76 2.85 3.07
N ALA A 80 -9.46 3.96 3.36
CA ALA A 80 -9.98 4.85 2.32
C ALA A 80 -8.85 5.49 1.49
N GLU A 81 -7.79 5.97 2.14
CA GLU A 81 -6.64 6.57 1.45
C GLU A 81 -5.89 5.54 0.58
N ILE A 82 -5.66 4.34 1.11
CA ILE A 82 -5.06 3.24 0.36
C ILE A 82 -5.91 2.90 -0.86
N GLN A 83 -7.24 2.78 -0.68
CA GLN A 83 -8.15 2.49 -1.77
C GLN A 83 -8.17 3.63 -2.80
N GLY A 84 -8.06 4.88 -2.36
CA GLY A 84 -7.94 6.06 -3.23
C GLY A 84 -6.74 5.98 -4.15
N ILE A 85 -5.53 5.79 -3.60
CA ILE A 85 -4.31 5.62 -4.43
C ILE A 85 -4.44 4.46 -5.41
N LEU A 86 -5.00 3.32 -4.97
CA LEU A 86 -5.18 2.16 -5.84
C LEU A 86 -6.13 2.44 -7.02
N GLN A 87 -7.11 3.32 -6.83
CA GLN A 87 -8.01 3.76 -7.91
C GLN A 87 -7.35 4.79 -8.84
N GLU A 88 -6.35 5.51 -8.36
CA GLU A 88 -5.61 6.47 -9.17
C GLU A 88 -4.63 5.81 -10.15
N ILE A 89 -4.17 4.59 -9.83
CA ILE A 89 -3.19 3.87 -10.63
C ILE A 89 -3.85 3.23 -11.86
N SER A 90 -3.32 3.58 -13.03
CA SER A 90 -3.66 2.99 -14.32
C SER A 90 -2.53 2.11 -14.85
N LEU A 91 -2.87 0.92 -15.31
CA LEU A 91 -1.94 -0.03 -15.95
C LEU A 91 -2.29 -0.15 -17.43
N LYS A 92 -1.33 0.16 -18.31
CA LYS A 92 -1.51 0.04 -19.76
C LYS A 92 -0.38 -0.79 -20.38
N PRO A 93 -0.69 -1.84 -21.16
CA PRO A 93 0.35 -2.54 -21.92
C PRO A 93 0.89 -1.61 -23.00
N LEU A 94 2.22 -1.52 -23.12
CA LEU A 94 2.87 -0.78 -24.21
C LEU A 94 3.15 -1.66 -25.43
N SER A 95 3.18 -2.97 -25.22
CA SER A 95 3.36 -3.94 -26.30
C SER A 95 2.01 -4.32 -26.89
N SER A 96 1.97 -4.33 -28.23
CA SER A 96 0.88 -4.96 -28.96
C SER A 96 0.99 -6.49 -28.81
N PRO A 97 -0.10 -7.25 -29.02
CA PRO A 97 -0.05 -8.71 -29.04
C PRO A 97 1.08 -9.20 -29.94
N THR A 98 2.09 -9.82 -29.34
CA THR A 98 3.29 -10.26 -30.06
C THR A 98 3.12 -11.72 -30.46
N ALA A 99 3.31 -12.02 -31.75
CA ALA A 99 3.26 -13.38 -32.24
C ALA A 99 4.47 -14.18 -31.70
N ALA A 100 4.21 -15.14 -30.82
CA ALA A 100 5.22 -16.05 -30.32
C ALA A 100 5.35 -17.27 -31.25
N THR A 101 6.57 -17.62 -31.63
CA THR A 101 6.87 -18.86 -32.38
C THR A 101 7.57 -19.85 -31.45
N VAL A 102 7.15 -21.11 -31.48
CA VAL A 102 7.77 -22.18 -30.68
C VAL A 102 9.28 -22.25 -30.98
N GLY A 103 10.10 -22.21 -29.92
CA GLY A 103 11.56 -22.27 -30.02
C GLY A 103 12.25 -20.93 -30.31
N LYS A 104 11.52 -19.81 -30.37
CA LYS A 104 12.09 -18.45 -30.46
C LYS A 104 11.80 -17.65 -29.19
N SER A 105 12.77 -16.86 -28.74
CA SER A 105 12.57 -15.89 -27.66
C SER A 105 11.56 -14.83 -28.10
N VAL A 106 10.72 -14.39 -27.17
CA VAL A 106 9.81 -13.25 -27.36
C VAL A 106 10.43 -12.05 -26.64
N GLU A 107 10.28 -10.84 -27.20
CA GLU A 107 10.69 -9.64 -26.47
C GLU A 107 9.79 -9.45 -25.25
N GLY A 108 10.37 -9.01 -24.13
CA GLY A 108 9.64 -8.80 -22.88
C GLY A 108 8.45 -7.85 -23.04
N VAL A 109 7.40 -8.11 -22.28
CA VAL A 109 6.16 -7.31 -22.30
C VAL A 109 6.32 -6.13 -21.35
N ALA A 110 6.28 -4.91 -21.87
CA ALA A 110 6.31 -3.70 -21.05
C ALA A 110 4.90 -3.24 -20.67
N VAL A 111 4.72 -2.88 -19.40
CA VAL A 111 3.52 -2.25 -18.84
C VAL A 111 3.89 -0.85 -18.35
N GLN A 112 3.10 0.14 -18.77
CA GLN A 112 3.16 1.49 -18.25
C GLN A 112 2.22 1.63 -17.05
N VAL A 113 2.74 2.22 -15.98
CA VAL A 113 2.05 2.55 -14.74
C VAL A 113 1.98 4.05 -14.62
N THR A 114 0.78 4.61 -14.67
CA THR A 114 0.53 6.05 -14.55
C THR A 114 -0.52 6.34 -13.49
N ASP A 115 -0.57 7.56 -13.00
CA ASP A 115 -1.75 8.07 -12.29
C ASP A 115 -2.87 8.46 -13.28
N LEU A 116 -3.99 8.98 -12.77
CA LEU A 116 -5.12 9.45 -13.60
C LEU A 116 -4.77 10.66 -14.47
N SER A 117 -3.78 11.46 -14.08
CA SER A 117 -3.29 12.59 -14.88
C SER A 117 -2.36 12.16 -16.01
N GLY A 118 -1.91 10.90 -16.00
CA GLY A 118 -0.94 10.35 -16.93
C GLY A 118 0.52 10.50 -16.48
N ALA A 119 0.77 10.98 -15.26
CA ALA A 119 2.12 11.06 -14.72
C ALA A 119 2.63 9.65 -14.37
N PRO A 120 3.92 9.37 -14.60
CA PRO A 120 4.48 8.04 -14.33
C PRO A 120 4.54 7.76 -12.84
N VAL A 121 4.11 6.56 -12.43
CA VAL A 121 4.20 6.12 -11.03
C VAL A 121 5.28 5.07 -10.87
N SER A 122 6.26 5.37 -10.02
CA SER A 122 7.41 4.51 -9.80
C SER A 122 7.26 3.62 -8.57
N GLN A 123 8.06 2.55 -8.49
CA GLN A 123 8.21 1.67 -7.32
C GLN A 123 6.95 0.90 -6.90
N ILE A 124 5.88 0.94 -7.69
CA ILE A 124 4.72 0.07 -7.51
C ILE A 124 5.10 -1.36 -7.89
N GLY A 125 4.86 -2.30 -6.97
CA GLY A 125 4.98 -3.73 -7.23
C GLY A 125 3.78 -4.25 -8.03
N LEU A 126 4.05 -5.01 -9.08
CA LEU A 126 3.08 -5.70 -9.91
C LEU A 126 3.28 -7.19 -9.77
N THR A 127 2.15 -7.93 -9.72
CA THR A 127 2.16 -9.39 -9.82
C THR A 127 1.69 -9.79 -11.21
N VAL A 128 2.47 -10.61 -11.88
CA VAL A 128 2.19 -11.09 -13.24
C VAL A 128 1.74 -12.54 -13.17
N THR A 129 0.66 -12.87 -13.88
CA THR A 129 0.13 -14.22 -13.94
C THR A 129 -0.12 -14.65 -15.39
N VAL A 130 0.17 -15.91 -15.68
CA VAL A 130 -0.07 -16.51 -17.00
C VAL A 130 -1.46 -17.12 -17.00
N GLN A 131 -2.37 -16.57 -17.79
CA GLN A 131 -3.74 -17.13 -17.89
C GLN A 131 -3.80 -18.42 -18.71
N ARG A 132 -2.88 -18.61 -19.68
CA ARG A 132 -2.86 -19.79 -20.55
C ARG A 132 -1.44 -20.10 -21.02
N GLY A 133 -1.08 -21.39 -21.02
CA GLY A 133 0.23 -21.89 -21.42
C GLY A 133 1.20 -22.03 -20.24
N LYS A 134 2.45 -22.40 -20.53
CA LYS A 134 3.53 -22.46 -19.56
C LYS A 134 4.64 -21.54 -20.04
N ILE A 135 4.91 -20.49 -19.27
CA ILE A 135 5.96 -19.50 -19.51
C ILE A 135 6.80 -19.48 -18.24
N ASP A 136 8.13 -19.48 -18.38
CA ASP A 136 9.03 -19.25 -17.25
C ASP A 136 9.07 -17.73 -17.02
N LEU A 137 8.50 -17.28 -15.91
CA LEU A 137 8.17 -15.86 -15.74
C LEU A 137 8.59 -15.35 -14.36
N ILE A 138 9.10 -14.12 -14.34
CA ILE A 138 9.34 -13.41 -13.08
C ILE A 138 8.00 -12.84 -12.60
N GLU A 139 7.40 -13.48 -11.60
CA GLU A 139 6.04 -13.17 -11.13
C GLU A 139 5.91 -11.81 -10.47
N LYS A 140 6.99 -11.26 -9.90
CA LYS A 140 6.99 -9.99 -9.16
C LYS A 140 7.96 -9.03 -9.80
N ILE A 141 7.43 -7.92 -10.30
CA ILE A 141 8.21 -6.84 -10.91
C ILE A 141 7.79 -5.50 -10.30
N SER A 142 8.62 -4.47 -10.48
CA SER A 142 8.30 -3.12 -10.01
C SER A 142 8.48 -2.10 -11.13
N ALA A 143 7.63 -1.07 -11.12
CA ALA A 143 7.76 0.04 -12.04
C ALA A 143 9.02 0.86 -11.74
N ASN A 144 9.77 1.22 -12.78
CA ASN A 144 10.94 2.10 -12.66
C ASN A 144 10.52 3.58 -12.53
N ARG A 145 11.50 4.51 -12.52
CA ARG A 145 11.24 5.97 -12.41
C ARG A 145 10.40 6.55 -13.56
N MET A 146 10.31 5.86 -14.69
CA MET A 146 9.50 6.25 -15.84
C MET A 146 8.11 5.59 -15.83
N GLY A 147 7.75 4.89 -14.75
CA GLY A 147 6.51 4.12 -14.67
C GLY A 147 6.52 2.87 -15.55
N LEU A 148 7.68 2.36 -15.95
CA LEU A 148 7.78 1.17 -16.80
C LEU A 148 8.10 -0.07 -15.96
N ALA A 149 7.28 -1.11 -16.11
CA ALA A 149 7.51 -2.44 -15.56
C ALA A 149 7.70 -3.42 -16.73
N ILE A 150 8.88 -4.05 -16.79
CA ILE A 150 9.24 -4.98 -17.87
C ILE A 150 9.05 -6.40 -17.37
N ILE A 151 8.19 -7.15 -18.05
CA ILE A 151 7.98 -8.59 -17.84
C ILE A 151 8.94 -9.32 -18.78
N PRO A 152 10.00 -9.98 -18.27
CA PRO A 152 10.81 -10.86 -19.11
C PRO A 152 9.99 -12.10 -19.46
N VAL A 153 10.01 -12.49 -20.74
CA VAL A 153 9.26 -13.61 -21.32
C VAL A 153 10.21 -14.49 -22.14
#